data_AF-A0A0F9DA69-F1
#
_entry.id   AF-A0A0F9DA69-F1
#
_cell.length_a   1.000
_cell.length_b   1.000
_cell.length_c   1.000
_cell.angle_alpha   90.00
_cell.angle_beta   90.00
_cell.angle_gamma   90.00
#
_symmetry.space_group_name_H-M   'P 1'
#
loop_
_entity.id
_entity.type
_entity.pdbx_description
1 polymer ?
#
loop_
_entity_poly.entity_id
_entity_poly.type
_entity_poly.pdbx_seq_one_letter_code
_entity_poly.pdbx_strand_id
1 'polypeptide(L)'
;THLSKAGGWCWKYKQQEQLEAFNFVLQLWEAPIQRMAIENPIGWLNTNWQPPTQIIHPYYFGDPYLKETCLWLKNLPRLTYVLKDDMFYKATAIEPIANWVKPGNIRNRRFNKIPEGGNRNSKDRSRTFLKVAEAMATQWGATPLAKKEVKE
;
A
#
# COMPACT_ATOMS: atom_id res chain seq x y z
N THR A 1 5.30 -0.66 12.36
CA THR A 1 6.67 -0.44 11.84
C THR A 1 7.17 0.89 12.38
N HIS A 2 8.48 1.15 12.44
CA HIS A 2 9.00 2.48 12.83
C HIS A 2 8.71 3.57 11.78
N LEU A 3 8.24 3.15 10.60
CA LEU A 3 8.06 3.99 9.42
C LEU A 3 6.59 4.35 9.13
N SER A 4 5.62 3.77 9.83
CA SER A 4 4.20 4.09 9.64
C SER A 4 3.75 5.32 10.44
N LYS A 5 2.76 6.07 9.95
CA LYS A 5 2.14 7.20 10.69
C LYS A 5 1.47 6.77 11.99
N ALA A 6 1.01 5.51 12.07
CA ALA A 6 0.44 4.94 13.28
C ALA A 6 1.51 4.96 14.40
N GLY A 7 1.20 5.63 15.52
CA GLY A 7 2.16 5.85 16.61
C GLY A 7 3.11 7.04 16.41
N GLY A 8 2.84 7.93 15.46
CA GLY A 8 3.70 9.07 15.12
C GLY A 8 4.09 10.01 16.28
N TRP A 9 3.31 10.05 17.36
CA TRP A 9 3.66 10.87 18.53
C TRP A 9 5.01 10.48 19.15
N CYS A 10 5.43 9.22 19.03
CA CYS A 10 6.67 8.72 19.62
C CYS A 10 7.89 8.87 18.69
N TRP A 11 7.70 9.39 17.47
CA TRP A 11 8.78 9.53 16.48
C TRP A 11 9.96 10.34 17.00
N LYS A 12 9.72 11.41 17.79
CA LYS A 12 10.80 12.21 18.39
C LYS A 12 11.76 11.41 19.27
N TYR A 13 11.30 10.28 19.82
CA TYR A 13 12.08 9.40 20.69
C TYR A 13 12.60 8.16 19.98
N LYS A 14 12.30 7.98 18.68
CA LYS A 14 12.60 6.77 17.91
C LYS A 14 13.41 7.03 16.64
N GLN A 15 14.19 8.11 16.64
CA GLN A 15 14.93 8.56 15.45
C GLN A 15 15.95 7.52 15.01
N GLN A 16 16.61 6.86 15.95
CA GLN A 16 17.58 5.81 15.66
C GLN A 16 16.89 4.59 15.02
N GLU A 17 15.81 4.07 15.60
CA GLU A 17 15.10 2.93 15.05
C GLU A 17 14.42 3.24 13.72
N GLN A 18 14.05 4.51 13.49
CA GLN A 18 13.59 4.98 12.18
C GLN A 18 14.70 4.90 11.14
N LEU A 19 15.89 5.38 11.47
CA LEU A 19 17.04 5.33 10.58
C LEU A 19 17.45 3.88 10.30
N GLU A 20 17.48 3.02 11.31
CA GLU A 20 17.75 1.58 11.14
C GLU A 20 16.70 0.91 10.25
N ALA A 21 15.41 1.18 10.48
CA ALA A 21 14.34 0.66 9.63
C ALA A 21 14.43 1.19 8.20
N PHE A 22 14.81 2.45 8.01
CA PHE A 22 14.99 3.03 6.69
C PHE A 22 16.20 2.43 5.97
N ASN A 23 17.33 2.23 6.65
CA ASN A 23 18.49 1.55 6.11
C ASN A 23 18.15 0.14 5.64
N PHE A 24 17.31 -0.60 6.39
CA PHE A 24 16.82 -1.90 5.95
C PHE A 24 15.97 -1.80 4.66
N VAL A 25 15.10 -0.79 4.54
CA VAL A 25 14.35 -0.53 3.30
C VAL A 25 15.29 -0.24 2.13
N LEU A 26 16.34 0.57 2.33
CA LEU A 26 17.33 0.88 1.30
C LEU A 26 18.11 -0.38 0.88
N GLN A 27 18.55 -1.20 1.83
CA GLN A 27 19.21 -2.47 1.55
C GLN A 27 18.34 -3.39 0.67
N LEU A 28 17.04 -3.49 0.96
CA LEU A 28 16.12 -4.22 0.10
C LEU A 28 16.02 -3.56 -1.27
N TRP A 29 15.80 -2.25 -1.33
CA TRP A 29 15.61 -1.52 -2.59
C TRP A 29 16.82 -1.60 -3.53
N GLU A 30 18.03 -1.58 -2.98
CA GLU A 30 19.30 -1.67 -3.71
C GLU A 30 19.72 -3.09 -4.01
N ALA A 31 19.09 -4.09 -3.39
CA ALA A 31 19.37 -5.50 -3.67
C ALA A 31 19.31 -5.77 -5.18
N PRO A 32 20.15 -6.68 -5.70
CA PRO A 32 20.21 -7.03 -7.13
C PRO A 32 19.00 -7.88 -7.59
N ILE A 33 17.81 -7.51 -7.12
CA ILE A 33 16.53 -8.09 -7.46
C ILE A 33 15.91 -7.23 -8.56
N GLN A 34 15.57 -7.87 -9.68
CA GLN A 34 15.06 -7.16 -10.85
C GLN A 34 13.67 -6.57 -10.63
N ARG A 35 12.78 -7.28 -9.92
CA ARG A 35 11.39 -6.89 -9.65
C ARG A 35 11.14 -6.82 -8.15
N MET A 36 10.67 -5.68 -7.66
CA MET A 36 10.42 -5.48 -6.24
C MET A 36 9.18 -4.64 -5.99
N ALA A 37 8.40 -5.03 -4.99
CA ALA A 37 7.35 -4.23 -4.41
C ALA A 37 7.62 -4.10 -2.90
N ILE A 38 7.75 -2.87 -2.42
CA ILE A 38 7.75 -2.57 -0.98
C ILE A 38 6.37 -2.05 -0.63
N GLU A 39 5.67 -2.75 0.26
CA GLU A 39 4.38 -2.32 0.82
C GLU A 39 4.60 -1.74 2.21
N ASN A 40 4.10 -0.54 2.45
CA ASN A 40 4.04 0.05 3.79
C ASN A 40 2.85 1.01 3.87
N PRO A 41 2.19 1.15 5.04
CA PRO A 41 1.21 2.21 5.25
C PRO A 41 1.81 3.60 5.08
N ILE A 42 0.96 4.61 4.84
CA ILE A 42 1.38 6.02 4.81
C ILE A 42 2.15 6.37 6.09
N GLY A 43 3.29 7.06 5.95
CA GLY A 43 4.11 7.47 7.08
C GLY A 43 5.40 8.17 6.72
N TRP A 44 6.46 7.81 7.44
CA TRP A 44 7.76 8.47 7.42
C TRP A 44 8.43 8.41 6.03
N LEU A 45 8.34 7.27 5.33
CA LEU A 45 8.93 7.08 4.00
C LEU A 45 8.37 8.07 2.97
N ASN A 46 7.06 8.36 3.03
CA ASN A 46 6.39 9.27 2.10
C ASN A 46 6.98 10.69 2.17
N THR A 47 7.46 11.10 3.36
CA THR A 47 7.98 12.44 3.60
C THR A 47 9.50 12.51 3.42
N ASN A 48 10.24 11.47 3.82
CA ASN A 48 11.69 11.54 3.98
C ASN A 48 12.50 10.75 2.93
N TRP A 49 11.86 9.96 2.07
CA TRP A 49 12.56 9.19 1.04
C TRP A 49 12.11 9.56 -0.37
N GLN A 50 11.05 8.92 -0.86
CA GLN A 50 10.46 9.20 -2.16
C GLN A 50 8.95 8.93 -2.11
N PRO A 51 8.14 9.65 -2.91
CA PRO A 51 6.72 9.38 -2.98
C PRO A 51 6.48 7.94 -3.43
N PRO A 52 5.45 7.26 -2.88
CA PRO A 52 5.12 5.91 -3.31
C PRO A 52 4.73 5.92 -4.78
N THR A 53 5.18 4.91 -5.52
CA THR A 53 4.78 4.72 -6.91
C THR A 53 3.26 4.68 -6.99
N GLN A 54 2.61 3.89 -6.14
CA GLN A 54 1.16 3.74 -6.15
C GLN A 54 0.58 3.72 -4.74
N ILE A 55 -0.58 4.35 -4.55
CA ILE A 55 -1.39 4.19 -3.34
C ILE A 55 -2.66 3.46 -3.75
N ILE A 56 -3.00 2.39 -3.04
CA ILE A 56 -4.20 1.60 -3.29
C ILE A 56 -5.09 1.51 -2.05
N HIS A 57 -6.36 1.18 -2.28
CA HIS A 57 -7.29 0.74 -1.26
C HIS A 57 -7.82 -0.67 -1.58
N PRO A 58 -8.17 -1.47 -0.56
CA PRO A 58 -8.79 -2.78 -0.75
C PRO A 58 -10.07 -2.73 -1.59
N TYR A 59 -10.87 -1.69 -1.39
CA TYR A 59 -12.14 -1.55 -2.11
C TYR A 59 -11.96 -1.35 -3.61
N TYR A 60 -10.77 -1.00 -4.09
CA TYR A 60 -10.47 -0.96 -5.53
C TYR A 60 -10.53 -2.33 -6.20
N PHE A 61 -10.38 -3.41 -5.43
CA PHE A 61 -10.28 -4.78 -5.93
C PHE A 61 -11.43 -5.68 -5.44
N GLY A 62 -12.38 -5.13 -4.67
CA GLY A 62 -13.55 -5.88 -4.21
C GLY A 62 -13.59 -6.19 -2.71
N ASP A 63 -12.61 -5.73 -1.92
CA ASP A 63 -12.65 -5.86 -0.45
C ASP A 63 -13.22 -4.58 0.19
N PRO A 64 -14.31 -4.61 0.98
CA PRO A 64 -15.14 -3.43 1.29
C PRO A 64 -14.55 -2.48 2.36
N TYR A 65 -13.23 -2.34 2.41
CA TYR A 65 -12.52 -1.65 3.47
C TYR A 65 -11.68 -0.48 2.98
N LEU A 66 -11.70 0.60 3.75
CA LEU A 66 -10.73 1.69 3.64
C LEU A 66 -9.46 1.34 4.42
N LYS A 67 -8.38 1.14 3.69
CA LYS A 67 -7.02 1.08 4.21
C LYS A 67 -6.04 1.55 3.13
N GLU A 68 -5.55 2.76 3.27
CA GLU A 68 -4.51 3.28 2.37
C GLU A 68 -3.24 2.44 2.52
N THR A 69 -2.80 1.90 1.39
CA THR A 69 -1.63 1.03 1.30
C THR A 69 -0.70 1.62 0.24
N CYS A 70 0.53 1.96 0.61
CA CYS A 70 1.50 2.52 -0.32
C CYS A 70 2.41 1.42 -0.87
N LEU A 71 2.67 1.49 -2.18
CA LEU A 71 3.53 0.59 -2.92
C LEU A 71 4.66 1.38 -3.58
N TRP A 72 5.90 0.99 -3.30
CA TRP A 72 7.09 1.40 -4.05
C TRP A 72 7.49 0.25 -4.96
N LEU A 73 7.44 0.48 -6.28
CA LEU A 73 7.59 -0.55 -7.29
C LEU A 73 8.88 -0.33 -8.08
N LYS A 74 9.71 -1.38 -8.19
CA LYS A 74 10.91 -1.44 -9.02
C LYS A 74 10.67 -2.45 -10.14
N ASN A 75 10.62 -1.97 -11.39
CA ASN A 75 10.33 -2.75 -12.59
C ASN A 75 9.09 -3.66 -12.49
N LEU A 76 8.08 -3.22 -11.74
CA LEU A 76 6.77 -3.84 -11.69
C LEU A 76 5.73 -2.85 -12.22
N PRO A 77 4.77 -3.31 -13.04
CA PRO A 77 3.68 -2.45 -13.48
C PRO A 77 2.81 -2.08 -12.28
N ARG A 78 2.21 -0.89 -12.32
CA ARG A 78 1.20 -0.45 -11.34
C ARG A 78 0.03 -1.43 -11.37
N LEU A 79 -0.55 -1.73 -10.21
CA LEU A 79 -1.76 -2.55 -10.14
C LEU A 79 -2.92 -1.85 -10.86
N THR A 80 -3.56 -2.57 -11.76
CA THR A 80 -4.70 -2.09 -12.53
C THR A 80 -5.99 -2.31 -11.73
N TYR A 81 -6.84 -1.29 -11.66
CA TYR A 81 -8.16 -1.37 -11.07
C TYR A 81 -9.11 -0.41 -11.80
N VAL A 82 -10.40 -0.71 -11.73
CA VAL A 82 -11.47 0.06 -12.39
C VAL A 82 -12.45 0.50 -11.32
N LEU A 83 -12.58 1.82 -11.12
CA LEU A 83 -13.42 2.38 -10.05
C LEU A 83 -14.91 2.33 -10.37
N LYS A 84 -15.26 2.45 -11.64
CA LYS A 84 -16.63 2.49 -12.15
C LYS A 84 -16.67 1.82 -13.50
N ASP A 85 -17.80 1.23 -13.84
CA ASP A 85 -18.01 0.66 -15.16
C ASP A 85 -17.72 1.73 -16.24
N ASP A 86 -16.99 1.32 -17.27
CA ASP A 86 -16.84 2.07 -18.50
C ASP A 86 -17.24 1.21 -19.71
N MET A 87 -17.08 1.73 -20.92
CA MET A 87 -17.50 1.05 -22.16
C MET A 87 -16.74 -0.26 -22.42
N PHE A 88 -15.55 -0.44 -21.84
CA PHE A 88 -14.64 -1.55 -22.09
C PHE A 88 -14.43 -2.46 -20.88
N TYR A 89 -14.62 -1.93 -19.66
CA TYR A 89 -14.29 -2.61 -18.43
C TYR A 89 -15.38 -2.46 -17.37
N LYS A 90 -15.63 -3.56 -16.65
CA LYS A 90 -16.45 -3.54 -15.44
C LYS A 90 -15.62 -3.09 -14.24
N ALA A 91 -16.27 -2.42 -13.30
CA ALA A 91 -15.70 -2.02 -12.03
C ALA A 91 -15.18 -3.24 -11.26
N THR A 92 -13.91 -3.18 -10.91
CA THR A 92 -13.34 -4.07 -9.88
C THR A 92 -13.61 -3.52 -8.49
N ALA A 93 -13.85 -2.21 -8.41
CA ALA A 93 -14.08 -1.54 -7.16
C ALA A 93 -15.51 -1.75 -6.64
N ILE A 94 -15.65 -1.76 -5.31
CA ILE A 94 -16.94 -1.78 -4.63
C ILE A 94 -17.04 -0.61 -3.66
N GLU A 95 -18.26 -0.28 -3.23
CA GLU A 95 -18.45 0.76 -2.22
C GLU A 95 -17.88 0.32 -0.86
N PRO A 96 -17.00 1.12 -0.23
CA PRO A 96 -16.43 0.79 1.06
C PRO A 96 -17.47 0.90 2.19
N ILE A 97 -17.57 -0.13 3.03
CA ILE A 97 -18.52 -0.18 4.14
C ILE A 97 -17.92 0.31 5.46
N ALA A 98 -16.60 0.25 5.59
CA ALA A 98 -15.92 0.50 6.85
C ALA A 98 -14.43 0.88 6.66
N ASN A 99 -13.87 1.53 7.68
CA ASN A 99 -12.43 1.63 7.84
C ASN A 99 -11.86 0.32 8.40
N TRP A 100 -10.75 -0.19 7.86
CA TRP A 100 -10.13 -1.42 8.38
C TRP A 100 -9.52 -1.23 9.77
N VAL A 101 -8.93 -0.06 10.00
CA VAL A 101 -8.32 0.35 11.26
C VAL A 101 -9.18 1.46 11.83
N LYS A 102 -9.42 1.44 13.15
CA LYS A 102 -10.14 2.55 13.80
C LYS A 102 -9.42 3.86 13.50
N PRO A 103 -10.04 4.73 12.72
CA PRO A 103 -9.42 5.97 12.34
C PRO A 103 -9.36 6.91 13.55
N GLY A 104 -8.37 7.80 13.60
CA GLY A 104 -8.17 8.76 14.69
C GLY A 104 -9.21 9.89 14.66
N ASN A 105 -8.78 11.16 14.63
CA ASN A 105 -9.72 12.29 14.57
C ASN A 105 -10.72 12.18 13.40
N ILE A 106 -12.02 12.32 13.71
CA ILE A 106 -13.14 12.14 12.78
C ILE A 106 -13.37 13.38 11.91
N ARG A 107 -12.97 14.57 12.38
CA ARG A 107 -13.50 15.85 11.86
C ARG A 107 -13.10 16.21 10.42
N ASN A 108 -12.06 15.61 9.83
CA ASN A 108 -11.50 16.04 8.53
C ASN A 108 -11.24 14.90 7.52
N ARG A 109 -12.07 13.85 7.45
CA ARG A 109 -11.83 12.74 6.51
C ARG A 109 -12.53 12.96 5.18
N ARG A 110 -11.87 12.52 4.10
CA ARG A 110 -12.50 12.37 2.77
C ARG A 110 -13.74 11.48 2.80
N PHE A 111 -13.82 10.55 3.78
CA PHE A 111 -14.89 9.57 3.93
C PHE A 111 -15.62 9.69 5.27
N ASN A 112 -16.03 10.91 5.66
CA ASN A 112 -16.69 11.18 6.95
C ASN A 112 -18.02 10.42 7.18
N LYS A 113 -18.66 9.91 6.12
CA LYS A 113 -19.95 9.20 6.19
C LYS A 113 -19.84 7.69 6.42
N ILE A 114 -18.63 7.12 6.38
CA ILE A 114 -18.43 5.68 6.47
C ILE A 114 -18.27 5.26 7.94
N PRO A 115 -19.03 4.24 8.42
CA PRO A 115 -18.95 3.75 9.79
C PRO A 115 -17.54 3.38 10.25
N GLU A 116 -17.32 3.48 11.56
CA GLU A 116 -16.08 3.05 12.21
C GLU A 116 -16.03 1.51 12.36
N GLY A 117 -15.90 0.76 11.27
CA GLY A 117 -15.74 -0.71 11.31
C GLY A 117 -14.32 -1.18 11.62
N GLY A 118 -13.54 -0.39 12.35
CA GLY A 118 -12.11 -0.60 12.52
C GLY A 118 -11.77 -1.73 13.51
N ASN A 119 -11.01 -2.71 13.04
CA ASN A 119 -10.49 -3.77 13.88
C ASN A 119 -9.42 -3.21 14.84
N ARG A 120 -9.49 -3.60 16.12
CA ARG A 120 -8.51 -3.24 17.17
C ARG A 120 -7.42 -4.31 17.33
N ASN A 121 -7.64 -5.51 16.82
CA ASN A 121 -6.73 -6.64 16.92
C ASN A 121 -5.52 -6.48 15.99
N SER A 122 -4.32 -6.61 16.54
CA SER A 122 -3.06 -6.56 15.78
C SER A 122 -3.00 -7.66 14.71
N LYS A 123 -3.49 -8.87 15.02
CA LYS A 123 -3.45 -10.00 14.08
C LYS A 123 -4.24 -9.70 12.81
N ASP A 124 -5.45 -9.17 12.95
CA ASP A 124 -6.29 -8.85 11.81
C ASP A 124 -5.76 -7.65 11.02
N ARG A 125 -5.11 -6.69 11.68
CA ARG A 125 -4.47 -5.55 10.99
C ARG A 125 -3.31 -5.97 10.09
N SER A 126 -2.62 -7.03 10.47
CA SER A 126 -1.50 -7.63 9.73
C SER A 126 -1.96 -8.60 8.63
N ARG A 127 -3.26 -8.93 8.54
CA ARG A 127 -3.77 -9.73 7.43
C ARG A 127 -3.81 -8.89 6.16
N THR A 128 -3.28 -9.48 5.08
CA THR A 128 -3.44 -8.94 3.73
C THR A 128 -4.85 -9.21 3.23
N PHE A 129 -5.38 -8.27 2.46
CA PHE A 129 -6.67 -8.39 1.80
C PHE A 129 -6.59 -9.38 0.64
N LEU A 130 -7.54 -10.30 0.56
CA LEU A 130 -7.49 -11.40 -0.38
C LEU A 130 -7.53 -10.89 -1.82
N LYS A 131 -8.41 -9.95 -2.16
CA LYS A 131 -8.53 -9.43 -3.52
C LYS A 131 -7.33 -8.62 -3.96
N VAL A 132 -6.71 -7.89 -3.04
CA VAL A 132 -5.44 -7.21 -3.32
C VAL A 132 -4.34 -8.21 -3.62
N ALA A 133 -4.22 -9.29 -2.82
CA ALA A 133 -3.24 -10.33 -3.04
C ALA A 133 -3.47 -11.08 -4.36
N GLU A 134 -4.71 -11.41 -4.69
CA GLU A 134 -5.10 -12.02 -5.98
C GLU A 134 -4.71 -11.13 -7.15
N ALA A 135 -4.98 -9.82 -7.07
CA ALA A 135 -4.60 -8.85 -8.10
C ALA A 135 -3.07 -8.76 -8.28
N MET A 136 -2.32 -8.68 -7.18
CA MET A 136 -0.86 -8.71 -7.20
C MET A 136 -0.31 -9.98 -7.85
N ALA A 137 -0.79 -11.15 -7.42
CA ALA A 137 -0.34 -12.44 -7.93
C ALA A 137 -0.65 -12.59 -9.42
N THR A 138 -1.88 -12.26 -9.82
CA THR A 138 -2.33 -12.38 -11.22
C THR A 138 -1.53 -11.46 -12.12
N GLN A 139 -1.46 -10.17 -11.79
CA GLN A 139 -0.85 -9.17 -12.66
C GLN A 139 0.68 -9.29 -12.68
N TRP A 140 1.32 -9.32 -11.52
CA TRP A 140 2.78 -9.37 -11.45
C TRP A 140 3.33 -10.75 -11.77
N GLY A 141 2.58 -11.82 -11.48
CA GLY A 141 2.95 -13.18 -11.86
C GLY A 141 2.88 -13.42 -13.36
N ALA A 142 1.92 -12.81 -14.07
CA ALA A 142 1.78 -12.91 -15.52
C ALA A 142 2.70 -11.94 -16.30
N THR A 143 3.39 -11.01 -15.63
CA THR A 143 4.24 -10.02 -16.31
C THR A 143 5.60 -10.65 -16.68
N PRO A 144 5.94 -10.79 -17.97
CA PRO A 144 7.28 -11.24 -18.37
C PRO A 144 8.32 -10.15 -18.09
N LEU A 145 9.56 -10.57 -17.82
CA LEU A 145 10.67 -9.61 -17.72
C LEU A 145 10.92 -8.99 -19.09
N ALA A 146 10.93 -7.66 -19.18
CA ALA A 146 11.43 -6.99 -20.35
C ALA A 146 12.89 -7.42 -20.56
N LYS A 147 13.22 -7.91 -21.76
CA LYS A 147 14.60 -8.23 -22.11
C LYS A 147 15.40 -6.93 -22.01
N LYS A 148 16.51 -6.93 -21.26
CA LYS A 148 17.45 -5.81 -21.31
C LYS A 148 17.93 -5.69 -22.75
N GLU A 149 17.68 -4.57 -23.40
CA GLU A 149 18.37 -4.22 -24.64
C GLU A 149 19.85 -4.11 -24.30
N VAL A 150 20.62 -5.09 -24.77
CA VAL A 150 22.08 -4.99 -24.78
C VAL A 150 22.39 -3.97 -25.86
N LYS A 151 22.69 -2.73 -25.46
CA LYS A 151 23.35 -1.79 -26.35
C LYS A 151 24.80 -2.28 -26.47
N GLU A 152 25.13 -2.85 -27.62
CA GLU A 152 26.50 -3.10 -28.05
C GLU A 152 27.28 -1.80 -28.20
#